data_AF-A0A382HMP4-F1
#
_entry.id   AF-A0A382HMP4-F1
#
_cell.length_a   1.000
_cell.length_b   1.000
_cell.length_c   1.000
_cell.angle_alpha   90.00
_cell.angle_beta   90.00
_cell.angle_gamma   90.00
#
_symmetry.space_group_name_H-M   'P 1'
#
loop_
_entity.id
_entity.type
_entity.pdbx_description
1 polymer ?
#
loop_
_entity_poly.entity_id
_entity_poly.type
_entity_poly.pdbx_seq_one_letter_code
_entity_poly.pdbx_strand_id
1 'polypeptide(L)' 'MKSSKAFLSVTSIFAIFVASFHAAESRPNILFCISDDQSYAHAGANGDPVVKTPGFDRVAREGL' A
#
# COMPACT_ATOMS: atom_id res chain seq x y z
N MET A 1 31.19 8.57 34.99
CA MET A 1 31.55 7.70 33.85
C MET A 1 30.68 6.43 33.67
N LYS A 2 29.68 6.16 34.54
CA LYS A 2 28.75 5.01 34.41
C LYS A 2 27.49 5.30 33.58
N SER A 3 26.97 6.53 33.56
CA SER A 3 25.72 6.87 32.84
C SER A 3 25.86 6.96 31.32
N SER A 4 27.03 7.35 30.81
CA SER A 4 27.30 7.45 29.38
C SER A 4 27.32 6.10 28.66
N LYS A 5 27.72 5.02 29.36
CA LYS A 5 27.68 3.65 28.80
C LYS A 5 26.25 3.10 28.73
N ALA A 6 25.41 3.42 29.72
CA ALA A 6 23.99 3.04 29.71
C ALA A 6 23.23 3.78 28.61
N PHE A 7 23.50 5.08 28.43
CA PHE A 7 22.90 5.87 27.36
C PHE A 7 23.26 5.32 25.97
N LEU A 8 24.54 5.02 25.72
CA LEU A 8 25.02 4.44 24.47
C LEU A 8 24.42 3.04 24.20
N SER A 9 24.24 2.23 25.25
CA SER A 9 23.64 0.90 25.12
C SER A 9 22.15 0.96 24.77
N VAL A 10 21.41 1.92 25.34
CA VAL A 10 19.99 2.13 25.02
C VAL A 10 19.81 2.60 23.58
N THR A 11 20.68 3.47 23.08
CA THR A 11 20.61 3.94 21.68
C THR A 11 20.87 2.79 20.70
N SER A 12 21.84 1.93 20.99
CA SER A 12 22.13 0.75 20.16
C SER A 12 20.98 -0.25 20.14
N ILE A 13 20.33 -0.50 21.28
CA ILE A 13 19.16 -1.40 21.35
C ILE A 13 17.98 -0.82 20.55
N PHE A 14 17.74 0.49 20.66
CA PHE A 14 16.69 1.16 19.90
C PHE A 14 16.94 1.09 18.39
N ALA A 15 18.19 1.28 17.94
CA ALA A 15 18.55 1.17 16.53
C ALA A 15 18.32 -0.26 15.98
N ILE A 16 18.66 -1.29 16.75
CA ILE A 16 18.41 -2.70 16.38
C ILE A 16 16.91 -2.97 16.29
N PHE A 17 16.12 -2.47 17.25
CA PHE A 17 14.67 -2.63 17.27
C PHE A 17 14.01 -2.03 16.02
N VAL A 18 14.42 -0.83 15.60
CA VAL A 18 13.88 -0.17 14.40
C VAL A 18 14.25 -0.93 13.11
N ALA A 19 15.45 -1.51 13.04
CA ALA A 19 15.89 -2.30 11.89
C ALA A 19 15.06 -3.59 11.70
N SER A 20 14.51 -4.18 12.76
CA SER A 20 13.70 -5.39 12.70
C SER A 20 12.31 -5.21 12.04
N PHE A 21 11.84 -3.97 11.85
CA PHE A 21 10.53 -3.70 11.23
C PHE A 21 10.56 -3.54 9.70
N HIS A 22 11.72 -3.74 9.05
CA HIS A 22 11.87 -3.49 7.60
C HIS A 22 11.59 -4.69 6.68
N ALA A 23 10.88 -5.71 7.17
CA ALA A 23 10.48 -6.85 6.33
C ALA A 23 9.21 -6.49 5.52
N ALA A 24 9.38 -5.76 4.42
CA ALA A 24 8.36 -5.75 3.38
C ALA A 24 8.31 -7.14 2.72
N GLU A 25 7.14 -7.79 2.68
CA GLU A 25 7.01 -9.03 1.92
C GLU A 25 7.34 -8.76 0.46
N SER A 26 8.36 -9.45 -0.07
CA SER A 26 8.78 -9.32 -1.47
C SER A 26 7.74 -9.86 -2.45
N ARG A 27 6.75 -10.60 -1.95
CA ARG A 27 5.66 -11.16 -2.73
C ARG A 27 4.40 -10.32 -2.51
N PRO A 28 3.92 -9.60 -3.54
CA PRO A 28 2.69 -8.83 -3.39
C PRO A 28 1.47 -9.76 -3.30
N ASN A 29 0.43 -9.30 -2.61
CA ASN A 29 -0.89 -9.89 -2.70
C ASN A 29 -1.52 -9.52 -4.05
N ILE A 30 -2.21 -10.47 -4.69
CA ILE A 30 -2.88 -10.26 -5.97
C ILE A 30 -4.39 -10.42 -5.74
N LEU A 31 -5.15 -9.35 -5.99
CA LEU A 31 -6.60 -9.39 -6.09
C LEU A 31 -6.98 -9.33 -7.57
N PHE A 32 -7.46 -10.44 -8.11
CA PHE A 32 -8.02 -10.50 -9.45
C PHE A 32 -9.55 -10.30 -9.39
N CYS A 33 -10.04 -9.23 -10.01
CA CYS A 33 -11.46 -8.87 -10.01
C CYS A 33 -11.92 -8.72 -11.47
N ILE A 34 -12.99 -9.43 -11.82
CA ILE A 34 -13.59 -9.44 -13.16
C ILE A 34 -15.11 -9.28 -13.03
N SER A 35 -15.70 -8.56 -13.98
CA SER A 35 -17.15 -8.44 -14.14
C SER A 35 -17.54 -9.04 -15.49
N ASP A 36 -18.58 -9.86 -15.49
CA ASP A 36 -19.13 -10.45 -16.70
C ASP A 36 -19.96 -9.43 -17.47
N ASP A 37 -19.88 -9.48 -18.80
CA ASP A 37 -20.57 -8.56 -19.74
C ASP A 37 -20.41 -7.05 -19.47
N GLN A 38 -19.44 -6.65 -18.65
CA GLN A 38 -19.16 -5.23 -18.43
C GLN A 38 -18.54 -4.63 -19.70
N SER A 39 -19.32 -3.82 -20.41
CA SER A 39 -18.81 -3.09 -21.57
C SER A 39 -17.74 -2.08 -21.16
N TYR A 40 -16.79 -1.83 -22.07
CA TYR A 40 -15.79 -0.78 -21.89
C TYR A 40 -16.42 0.60 -21.69
N ALA A 41 -17.42 0.99 -22.49
CA ALA A 41 -17.98 2.34 -22.44
C ALA A 41 -18.70 2.65 -21.11
N HIS A 42 -19.25 1.64 -20.43
CA HIS A 42 -20.06 1.80 -19.22
C HIS A 42 -19.25 1.71 -17.92
N ALA A 43 -18.17 2.49 -17.85
CA ALA A 43 -17.41 2.71 -16.62
C ALA A 43 -17.17 4.22 -16.45
N GLY A 44 -17.23 4.70 -15.20
CA GLY A 44 -17.00 6.11 -14.87
C GLY A 44 -15.61 6.58 -15.32
N ALA A 45 -14.57 5.76 -15.10
CA ALA A 45 -13.22 5.99 -15.60
C ALA A 45 -13.12 6.17 -17.14
N ASN A 46 -14.08 5.63 -17.90
CA ASN A 46 -14.13 5.72 -19.36
C ASN A 46 -15.05 6.86 -19.87
N GLY A 47 -15.56 7.70 -18.95
CA GLY A 47 -16.33 8.89 -19.28
C GLY A 47 -17.85 8.69 -19.35
N ASP A 48 -18.38 7.57 -18.86
CA ASP A 48 -19.84 7.38 -18.78
C ASP A 48 -20.47 8.46 -17.86
N PRO A 49 -21.48 9.22 -18.32
CA PRO A 49 -22.06 10.32 -17.55
C PRO A 49 -23.07 9.86 -16.49
N VAL A 50 -23.48 8.59 -16.49
CA VAL A 50 -24.56 8.07 -15.62
C VAL A 50 -24.03 7.00 -14.67
N VAL A 51 -23.24 6.05 -15.18
CA VAL A 51 -22.75 4.90 -14.41
C VAL A 51 -21.68 5.36 -13.41
N LYS A 52 -21.84 4.92 -12.15
CA LYS A 52 -20.91 5.25 -11.05
C LYS A 52 -20.14 4.01 -10.62
N THR A 53 -18.84 4.02 -10.85
CA THR A 53 -17.93 2.92 -10.49
C THR A 53 -16.81 3.37 -9.55
N PRO A 54 -17.11 4.04 -8.41
CA PRO A 54 -16.11 4.78 -7.63
C PRO A 54 -14.92 3.94 -7.14
N GLY A 55 -15.14 2.64 -6.89
CA GLY A 55 -14.08 1.70 -6.56
C GLY A 55 -13.10 1.49 -7.72
N PHE A 56 -13.60 1.18 -8.91
CA PHE A 56 -12.79 1.03 -10.12
C PHE A 56 -12.22 2.36 -10.60
N ASP A 57 -12.97 3.46 -10.48
CA ASP A 57 -12.51 4.81 -10.84
C ASP A 57 -11.31 5.24 -9.99
N ARG A 58 -11.30 4.87 -8.70
CA ARG A 58 -10.14 5.08 -7.83
C ARG A 58 -8.95 4.25 -8.29
N VAL A 59 -9.16 2.96 -8.58
CA VAL A 59 -8.09 2.06 -9.06
C VAL A 59 -7.50 2.58 -10.38
N ALA A 60 -8.32 3.04 -11.31
CA ALA A 60 -7.87 3.62 -12.58
C ALA A 60 -7.05 4.91 -12.37
N ARG A 61 -7.44 5.77 -11.43
CA ARG A 61 -6.69 7.00 -11.11
C ARG A 61 -5.37 6.75 -10.39
N GLU A 62 -5.32 5.74 -9.52
CA GLU A 62 -4.14 5.38 -8.72
C GLU A 62 -3.22 4.37 -9.44
N GLY A 63 -3.68 3.81 -10.55
CA GLY A 63 -3.01 2.80 -11.37
C GLY A 63 -2.41 3.36 -12.67
N LEU A 64 -2.43 2.54 -13.72
CA LEU A 64 -1.97 2.86 -15.08
C LEU A 64 -3.13 3.30 -15.96
#